data_AF-A0A9D3Z1H2-F1
#
_entry.id   AF-A0A9D3Z1H2-F1
#
_cell.length_a   1.000
_cell.length_b   1.000
_cell.length_c   1.000
_cell.angle_alpha   90.00
_cell.angle_beta   90.00
_cell.angle_gamma   90.00
#
_symmetry.space_group_name_H-M   'P 1'
#
loop_
_entity.id
_entity.type
_entity.pdbx_description
1 polymer ?
#
loop_
_entity_poly.entity_id
_entity_poly.type
_entity_poly.pdbx_seq_one_letter_code
_entity_poly.pdbx_strand_id
1 'polypeptide(L)'
;MLTFYLFSGSDVYNNTYAGLNTNKTFKDLELHPGTRYYITVTAINSIHRRRTAHSDGFVIDTDNPVEGIVFNTKNHVDERGQSARETFNISWHGFIDHSSGVKSYHVALIDVETMQTPVNFVYVALKTMHTFKNASLSHGHKYIGLVKAEDAAGHFSKIIHSTPKLIDLSPPTGYTCARHSLSYDKELSISTYTVTEFSSLFTKNVPYTIIGVLSNVNTDVSIRIGRLNSPLALIRNHNGTSAFKYEFTLPGDFKDIFYLEFDVKHIQTNISVGLFECMDITETRDGVVIVSQVSKSTFIVSVNVFDPESGIKRVK
;
A
#
# COMPACT_ATOMS: atom_id res chain seq x y z
N MET A 1 -39.85 7.48 50.82
CA MET A 1 -38.97 6.29 50.86
C MET A 1 -38.54 5.95 49.45
N LEU A 2 -37.23 5.90 49.19
CA LEU A 2 -36.66 5.56 47.88
C LEU A 2 -35.85 4.27 47.98
N THR A 3 -35.97 3.39 46.99
CA THR A 3 -35.19 2.15 46.89
C THR A 3 -34.57 2.02 45.51
N PHE A 4 -33.34 1.51 45.43
CA PHE A 4 -32.61 1.28 44.18
C PHE A 4 -32.29 -0.20 43.98
N TYR A 5 -32.20 -0.61 42.72
CA TYR A 5 -31.94 -1.96 42.25
C TYR A 5 -31.05 -1.94 41.00
N LEU A 6 -30.07 -2.84 40.87
CA LEU A 6 -29.24 -3.02 39.66
C LEU A 6 -29.34 -4.47 39.15
N PHE A 7 -29.56 -4.68 37.85
CA PHE A 7 -29.72 -6.03 37.29
C PHE A 7 -29.27 -6.16 35.82
N SER A 8 -28.91 -7.38 35.42
CA SER A 8 -28.52 -7.77 34.05
C SER A 8 -29.07 -9.17 33.70
N GLY A 9 -30.40 -9.31 33.78
CA GLY A 9 -31.12 -10.60 33.68
C GLY A 9 -31.35 -11.28 35.03
N SER A 10 -30.41 -11.11 35.97
CA SER A 10 -30.61 -11.32 37.41
C SER A 10 -30.12 -10.12 38.20
N ASP A 11 -30.56 -10.06 39.44
CA ASP A 11 -30.25 -9.02 40.40
C ASP A 11 -28.77 -9.03 40.77
N VAL A 12 -28.07 -7.95 40.44
CA VAL A 12 -26.62 -7.77 40.69
C VAL A 12 -26.41 -6.98 41.98
N TYR A 13 -27.36 -6.12 42.33
CA TYR A 13 -27.41 -5.43 43.61
C TYR A 13 -28.82 -5.45 44.16
N ASN A 14 -28.97 -5.98 45.37
CA ASN A 14 -30.24 -6.15 46.04
C ASN A 14 -30.93 -4.80 46.33
N ASN A 15 -32.27 -4.85 46.41
CA ASN A 15 -33.09 -3.72 46.82
C ASN A 15 -32.56 -3.15 48.13
N THR A 16 -32.05 -1.93 48.07
CA THR A 16 -31.52 -1.26 49.25
C THR A 16 -32.17 0.09 49.44
N TYR A 17 -32.68 0.31 50.64
CA TYR A 17 -33.29 1.56 51.06
C TYR A 17 -32.28 2.72 51.02
N ALA A 18 -32.71 3.86 50.50
CA ALA A 18 -31.91 5.08 50.41
C ALA A 18 -32.47 6.24 51.26
N GLY A 19 -33.50 6.00 52.08
CA GLY A 19 -34.09 7.07 52.87
C GLY A 19 -34.92 8.05 52.04
N LEU A 20 -34.67 9.34 52.29
CA LEU A 20 -35.16 10.48 51.51
C LEU A 20 -34.14 10.96 50.47
N ASN A 21 -32.94 10.36 50.42
CA ASN A 21 -31.92 10.75 49.45
C ASN A 21 -32.42 10.45 48.05
N THR A 22 -32.27 11.43 47.15
CA THR A 22 -32.60 11.31 45.73
C THR A 22 -31.41 10.89 44.87
N ASN A 23 -30.28 10.61 45.51
CA ASN A 23 -29.06 10.08 44.90
C ASN A 23 -28.54 8.90 45.73
N LYS A 24 -27.79 8.02 45.08
CA LYS A 24 -27.10 6.91 45.74
C LYS A 24 -25.86 6.53 44.95
N THR A 25 -24.76 6.30 45.67
CA THR A 25 -23.52 5.77 45.11
C THR A 25 -23.45 4.29 45.42
N PHE A 26 -23.17 3.48 44.40
CA PHE A 26 -22.84 2.07 44.55
C PHE A 26 -21.32 1.93 44.49
N LYS A 27 -20.77 1.08 45.34
CA LYS A 27 -19.34 0.74 45.40
C LYS A 27 -19.22 -0.77 45.45
N ASP A 28 -18.04 -1.27 45.08
CA ASP A 28 -17.68 -2.69 45.22
C ASP A 28 -18.65 -3.63 44.49
N LEU A 29 -19.14 -3.17 43.32
CA LEU A 29 -19.96 -3.98 42.42
C LEU A 29 -19.05 -4.78 41.49
N GLU A 30 -19.34 -6.07 41.35
CA GLU A 30 -18.76 -6.89 40.29
C GLU A 30 -19.61 -6.73 39.03
N LEU A 31 -19.15 -5.85 38.13
CA LEU A 31 -19.80 -5.63 36.83
C LEU A 31 -18.92 -6.17 35.71
N HIS A 32 -19.55 -6.75 34.69
CA HIS A 32 -18.88 -7.41 33.59
C HIS A 32 -18.91 -6.55 32.33
N PRO A 33 -17.76 -6.37 31.64
CA PRO A 33 -17.69 -5.70 30.35
C PRO A 33 -18.66 -6.29 29.31
N GLY A 34 -19.18 -5.46 28.43
CA GLY A 34 -20.18 -5.79 27.41
C GLY A 34 -21.58 -6.11 27.96
N THR A 35 -21.76 -6.14 29.29
CA THR A 35 -23.07 -6.41 29.90
C THR A 35 -23.83 -5.10 30.12
N ARG A 36 -25.09 -5.08 29.69
CA ARG A 36 -26.01 -3.96 29.95
C ARG A 36 -26.67 -4.11 31.32
N TYR A 37 -26.50 -3.11 32.16
CA TYR A 37 -27.11 -3.02 33.48
C TYR A 37 -28.21 -1.96 33.49
N TYR A 38 -29.30 -2.27 34.20
CA TYR A 38 -30.44 -1.37 34.36
C TYR A 38 -30.63 -1.01 35.83
N ILE A 39 -31.06 0.21 36.09
CA ILE A 39 -31.37 0.69 37.42
C ILE A 39 -32.88 0.81 37.56
N THR A 40 -33.44 0.14 38.55
CA THR A 40 -34.85 0.29 38.94
C THR A 40 -34.94 1.09 40.22
N VAL A 41 -35.79 2.11 40.24
CA VAL A 41 -36.01 2.97 41.39
C VAL A 41 -37.48 2.97 41.77
N THR A 42 -37.79 2.71 43.04
CA THR A 42 -39.16 2.84 43.57
C THR A 42 -39.23 3.92 44.63
N ALA A 43 -40.09 4.92 44.41
CA ALA A 43 -40.40 5.98 45.36
C ALA A 43 -41.74 5.70 46.05
N ILE A 44 -41.80 5.96 47.35
CA ILE A 44 -42.98 5.80 48.20
C ILE A 44 -43.22 7.11 48.95
N ASN A 45 -44.43 7.67 48.86
CA ASN A 45 -44.79 8.90 49.57
C ASN A 45 -45.21 8.62 51.04
N SER A 46 -45.52 9.67 51.81
CA SER A 46 -45.89 9.57 53.24
C SER A 46 -47.20 8.82 53.52
N ILE A 47 -48.01 8.58 52.48
CA ILE A 47 -49.26 7.81 52.56
C ILE A 47 -49.16 6.45 51.84
N HIS A 48 -47.93 5.92 51.71
CA HIS A 48 -47.63 4.58 51.19
C HIS A 48 -47.97 4.32 49.71
N ARG A 49 -48.20 5.35 48.89
CA ARG A 49 -48.33 5.20 47.43
C ARG A 49 -46.96 5.06 46.79
N ARG A 50 -46.81 4.12 45.85
CA ARG A 50 -45.54 3.80 45.18
C ARG A 50 -45.53 4.20 43.71
N ARG A 51 -44.36 4.58 43.20
CA ARG A 51 -44.07 4.71 41.76
C ARG A 51 -42.71 4.10 41.47
N THR A 52 -42.63 3.27 40.44
CA THR A 52 -41.38 2.63 39.99
C THR A 52 -40.99 3.13 38.61
N ALA A 53 -39.70 3.37 38.40
CA ALA A 53 -39.12 3.77 37.13
C ALA A 53 -37.85 2.93 36.85
N HIS A 54 -37.49 2.82 35.58
CA HIS A 54 -36.33 2.06 35.10
C HIS A 54 -35.45 3.01 34.28
N SER A 55 -34.14 2.81 34.33
CA SER A 55 -33.20 3.49 33.42
C SER A 55 -33.20 2.84 32.03
N ASP A 56 -32.68 3.54 31.03
CA ASP A 56 -32.41 3.00 29.68
C ASP A 56 -31.25 1.99 29.65
N GLY A 57 -30.62 1.80 30.80
CA GLY A 57 -29.46 0.95 31.02
C GLY A 57 -28.15 1.56 30.51
N PHE A 58 -27.04 1.03 31.00
CA PHE A 58 -25.68 1.37 30.59
C PHE A 58 -24.88 0.09 30.38
N VAL A 59 -23.93 0.12 29.46
CA VAL A 59 -23.01 -1.00 29.24
C VAL A 59 -21.71 -0.69 29.95
N ILE A 60 -21.17 -1.68 30.68
CA ILE A 60 -19.80 -1.55 31.17
C ILE A 60 -18.85 -1.79 30.01
N ASP A 61 -17.98 -0.83 29.80
CA ASP A 61 -16.93 -0.92 28.83
C ASP A 61 -15.63 -0.51 29.50
N THR A 62 -14.65 -1.40 29.42
CA THR A 62 -13.30 -1.21 29.95
C THR A 62 -12.25 -1.48 28.90
N ASP A 63 -12.67 -1.85 27.69
CA ASP A 63 -11.79 -2.33 26.64
C ASP A 63 -11.61 -1.23 25.60
N ASN A 64 -10.44 -1.21 24.97
CA ASN A 64 -10.22 -0.33 23.82
C ASN A 64 -10.76 -1.02 22.56
N PRO A 65 -11.22 -0.27 21.55
CA PRO A 65 -11.56 -0.84 20.26
C PRO A 65 -10.37 -1.56 19.64
N VAL A 66 -10.64 -2.72 19.03
CA VAL A 66 -9.69 -3.50 18.24
C VAL A 66 -9.38 -2.77 16.93
N GLU A 67 -8.10 -2.70 16.58
CA GLU A 67 -7.63 -2.07 15.34
C GLU A 67 -8.12 -2.78 14.07
N GLY A 68 -8.39 -1.99 13.02
CA GLY A 68 -8.68 -2.47 11.68
C GLY A 68 -7.49 -2.35 10.72
N ILE A 69 -7.81 -2.32 9.42
CA ILE A 69 -6.84 -2.14 8.34
C ILE A 69 -7.10 -0.80 7.65
N VAL A 70 -6.04 -0.09 7.28
CA VAL A 70 -6.09 1.20 6.58
C VAL A 70 -5.42 1.06 5.22
N PHE A 71 -6.04 1.65 4.21
CA PHE A 71 -5.59 1.69 2.83
C PHE A 71 -5.34 3.12 2.40
N ASN A 72 -4.40 3.33 1.47
CA ASN A 72 -3.99 4.65 0.99
C ASN A 72 -4.81 5.17 -0.21
N THR A 73 -5.99 4.57 -0.45
CA THR A 73 -6.99 5.02 -1.43
C THR A 73 -8.40 4.97 -0.83
N LYS A 74 -9.43 5.38 -1.58
CA LYS A 74 -10.84 5.27 -1.15
C LYS A 74 -11.46 3.89 -1.33
N ASN A 75 -10.81 3.00 -2.11
CA ASN A 75 -11.44 1.80 -2.62
C ASN A 75 -10.98 0.54 -1.87
N HIS A 76 -10.47 0.69 -0.64
CA HIS A 76 -9.93 -0.41 0.16
C HIS A 76 -8.84 -1.22 -0.57
N VAL A 77 -8.03 -0.52 -1.35
CA VAL A 77 -6.84 -1.05 -2.03
C VAL A 77 -5.72 -0.05 -1.90
N ASP A 78 -4.48 -0.52 -1.96
CA ASP A 78 -3.31 0.36 -1.94
C ASP A 78 -2.82 0.67 -3.36
N GLU A 79 -2.46 1.94 -3.55
CA GLU A 79 -1.74 2.45 -4.70
C GLU A 79 -0.33 2.85 -4.27
N ARG A 80 0.63 2.69 -5.19
CA ARG A 80 2.04 2.96 -4.89
C ARG A 80 2.38 4.45 -4.96
N GLY A 81 1.66 5.19 -5.80
CA GLY A 81 1.88 6.62 -5.95
C GLY A 81 0.71 7.35 -6.58
N GLN A 82 0.77 8.68 -6.55
CA GLN A 82 -0.20 9.58 -7.16
C GLN A 82 0.49 10.87 -7.64
N SER A 83 -0.17 11.61 -8.52
CA SER A 83 0.31 12.91 -9.03
C SER A 83 -0.49 14.13 -8.54
N ALA A 84 -1.43 13.92 -7.63
CA ALA A 84 -2.17 15.02 -7.02
C ALA A 84 -1.39 15.60 -5.83
N ARG A 85 -1.21 16.93 -5.82
CA ARG A 85 -0.54 17.66 -4.74
C ARG A 85 -1.45 18.01 -3.57
N GLU A 86 -2.71 18.30 -3.86
CA GLU A 86 -3.62 18.89 -2.87
C GLU A 86 -4.48 17.89 -2.13
N THR A 87 -4.54 16.65 -2.61
CA THR A 87 -5.46 15.65 -2.08
C THR A 87 -4.78 14.35 -1.74
N PHE A 88 -5.08 13.79 -0.58
CA PHE A 88 -4.69 12.43 -0.20
C PHE A 88 -5.91 11.66 0.27
N ASN A 89 -6.07 10.43 -0.20
CA ASN A 89 -7.24 9.61 0.10
C ASN A 89 -6.86 8.43 0.97
N ILE A 90 -7.74 8.09 1.91
CA ILE A 90 -7.60 6.90 2.74
C ILE A 90 -8.96 6.23 2.91
N SER A 91 -8.94 4.93 3.18
CA SER A 91 -10.11 4.15 3.56
C SER A 91 -9.72 3.08 4.56
N TRP A 92 -10.67 2.61 5.34
CA TRP A 92 -10.40 1.63 6.38
C TRP A 92 -11.62 0.78 6.68
N HIS A 93 -11.39 -0.40 7.24
CA HIS A 93 -12.45 -1.28 7.74
C HIS A 93 -11.92 -2.20 8.83
N GLY A 94 -12.82 -2.94 9.49
CA GLY A 94 -12.45 -3.99 10.44
C GLY A 94 -12.13 -3.50 11.86
N PHE A 95 -12.35 -2.22 12.17
CA PHE A 95 -12.34 -1.77 13.57
C PHE A 95 -13.60 -2.26 14.26
N ILE A 96 -13.43 -2.83 15.44
CA ILE A 96 -14.52 -3.46 16.19
C ILE A 96 -14.33 -3.11 17.67
N ASP A 97 -15.42 -2.74 18.32
CA ASP A 97 -15.50 -2.76 19.77
C ASP A 97 -16.66 -3.66 20.18
N HIS A 98 -16.40 -4.58 21.11
CA HIS A 98 -17.35 -5.63 21.50
C HIS A 98 -18.31 -5.17 22.61
N SER A 99 -17.93 -4.15 23.38
CA SER A 99 -18.65 -3.76 24.60
C SER A 99 -19.66 -2.65 24.32
N SER A 100 -19.23 -1.56 23.70
CA SER A 100 -20.06 -0.38 23.44
C SER A 100 -20.14 0.01 21.95
N GLY A 101 -19.31 -0.60 21.11
CA GLY A 101 -19.27 -0.38 19.67
C GLY A 101 -18.47 0.87 19.31
N VAL A 102 -18.00 0.94 18.06
CA VAL A 102 -17.28 2.11 17.55
C VAL A 102 -18.26 3.28 17.38
N LYS A 103 -17.95 4.40 18.03
CA LYS A 103 -18.72 5.65 17.97
C LYS A 103 -18.21 6.59 16.88
N SER A 104 -16.89 6.66 16.67
CA SER A 104 -16.32 7.53 15.63
C SER A 104 -14.88 7.18 15.27
N TYR A 105 -14.39 7.75 14.16
CA TYR A 105 -12.99 7.69 13.75
C TYR A 105 -12.34 9.05 13.77
N HIS A 106 -11.03 9.02 13.98
CA HIS A 106 -10.13 10.16 13.83
C HIS A 106 -9.02 9.80 12.85
N VAL A 107 -8.69 10.74 11.97
CA VAL A 107 -7.70 10.51 10.92
C VAL A 107 -6.66 11.61 10.85
N ALA A 108 -5.42 11.26 10.53
CA ALA A 108 -4.31 12.20 10.34
C ALA A 108 -3.49 11.81 9.12
N LEU A 109 -2.65 12.72 8.64
CA LEU A 109 -1.72 12.50 7.52
C LEU A 109 -0.29 12.78 7.99
N ILE A 110 0.62 11.87 7.68
CA ILE A 110 2.05 11.99 8.00
C ILE A 110 2.87 11.95 6.72
N ASP A 111 3.85 12.85 6.65
CA ASP A 111 4.97 12.83 5.70
C ASP A 111 6.06 11.92 6.27
N VAL A 112 6.39 10.84 5.57
CA VAL A 112 7.27 9.78 6.08
C VAL A 112 8.72 10.23 6.12
N GLU A 113 9.14 11.08 5.19
CA GLU A 113 10.53 11.55 5.06
C GLU A 113 10.86 12.57 6.15
N THR A 114 9.94 13.48 6.44
CA THR A 114 10.14 14.54 7.44
C THR A 114 9.60 14.21 8.81
N MET A 115 8.81 13.14 8.93
CA MET A 115 8.05 12.75 10.13
C MET A 115 7.11 13.87 10.64
N GLN A 116 6.74 14.80 9.77
CA GLN A 116 5.80 15.87 10.08
C GLN A 116 4.36 15.41 9.85
N THR A 117 3.41 16.09 10.51
CA THR A 117 1.97 15.88 10.35
C THR A 117 1.35 17.03 9.54
N PRO A 118 1.35 16.98 8.19
CA PRO A 118 0.66 17.99 7.37
C PRO A 118 -0.79 18.21 7.81
N VAL A 119 -1.46 17.14 8.26
CA VAL A 119 -2.80 17.21 8.84
C VAL A 119 -2.83 16.45 10.15
N ASN A 120 -3.07 17.18 11.26
CA ASN A 120 -3.30 16.59 12.58
C ASN A 120 -4.61 15.81 12.63
N PHE A 121 -4.83 15.03 13.69
CA PHE A 121 -6.05 14.23 13.84
C PHE A 121 -7.33 15.06 13.72
N VAL A 122 -8.17 14.72 12.75
CA VAL A 122 -9.50 15.29 12.54
C VAL A 122 -10.59 14.24 12.79
N TYR A 123 -11.65 14.65 13.47
CA TYR A 123 -12.85 13.83 13.67
C TYR A 123 -13.63 13.66 12.37
N VAL A 124 -14.01 12.42 12.03
CA VAL A 124 -14.73 12.10 10.78
C VAL A 124 -16.01 11.28 10.99
N ALA A 125 -16.54 11.24 12.21
CA ALA A 125 -17.69 10.43 12.59
C ALA A 125 -17.50 8.96 12.20
N LEU A 126 -18.55 8.27 11.75
CA LEU A 126 -18.54 6.86 11.35
C LEU A 126 -18.18 6.64 9.87
N LYS A 127 -17.59 7.64 9.19
CA LYS A 127 -17.10 7.43 7.83
C LYS A 127 -16.01 6.36 7.83
N THR A 128 -15.90 5.61 6.75
CA THR A 128 -14.85 4.59 6.53
C THR A 128 -13.85 5.00 5.46
N MET A 129 -13.93 6.25 5.01
CA MET A 129 -13.02 6.86 4.05
C MET A 129 -12.90 8.36 4.29
N HIS A 130 -11.75 8.93 3.93
CA HIS A 130 -11.50 10.35 4.04
C HIS A 130 -10.64 10.87 2.88
N THR A 131 -10.88 12.12 2.50
CA THR A 131 -10.02 12.88 1.58
C THR A 131 -9.47 14.07 2.33
N PHE A 132 -8.17 14.03 2.62
CA PHE A 132 -7.43 15.22 3.02
C PHE A 132 -7.39 16.17 1.83
N LYS A 133 -7.76 17.42 2.05
CA LYS A 133 -7.69 18.51 1.06
C LYS A 133 -6.69 19.55 1.53
N ASN A 134 -6.11 20.30 0.59
CA ASN A 134 -5.07 21.31 0.85
C ASN A 134 -3.87 20.73 1.62
N ALA A 135 -3.55 19.45 1.35
CA ALA A 135 -2.50 18.73 2.05
C ALA A 135 -1.08 19.23 1.70
N SER A 136 -0.93 20.03 0.62
CA SER A 136 0.33 20.63 0.19
C SER A 136 1.48 19.62 0.07
N LEU A 137 1.22 18.48 -0.57
CA LEU A 137 2.14 17.35 -0.62
C LEU A 137 3.43 17.70 -1.39
N SER A 138 4.55 17.12 -0.98
CA SER A 138 5.87 17.34 -1.58
C SER A 138 6.21 16.26 -2.60
N HIS A 139 6.84 16.67 -3.71
CA HIS A 139 7.34 15.75 -4.72
C HIS A 139 8.45 14.84 -4.17
N GLY A 140 8.43 13.56 -4.54
CA GLY A 140 9.39 12.55 -4.10
C GLY A 140 9.14 12.00 -2.69
N HIS A 141 8.21 12.60 -1.94
CA HIS A 141 7.87 12.17 -0.57
C HIS A 141 6.80 11.07 -0.59
N LYS A 142 6.78 10.25 0.45
CA LYS A 142 5.78 9.24 0.74
C LYS A 142 4.92 9.69 1.91
N TYR A 143 3.61 9.48 1.79
CA TYR A 143 2.67 9.82 2.85
C TYR A 143 1.91 8.58 3.32
N ILE A 144 1.59 8.57 4.61
CA ILE A 144 0.73 7.56 5.24
C ILE A 144 -0.46 8.22 5.91
N GLY A 145 -1.61 7.58 5.78
CA GLY A 145 -2.81 7.95 6.54
C GLY A 145 -2.85 7.22 7.87
N LEU A 146 -3.15 7.92 8.95
CA LEU A 146 -3.39 7.33 10.26
C LEU A 146 -4.88 7.27 10.55
N VAL A 147 -5.32 6.20 11.22
CA VAL A 147 -6.69 6.05 11.71
C VAL A 147 -6.66 5.52 13.15
N LYS A 148 -7.53 6.08 14.00
CA LYS A 148 -7.91 5.49 15.29
C LYS A 148 -9.42 5.55 15.46
N ALA A 149 -10.00 4.53 16.10
CA ALA A 149 -11.40 4.48 16.47
C ALA A 149 -11.59 5.00 17.91
N GLU A 150 -12.74 5.62 18.18
CA GLU A 150 -13.26 5.96 19.50
C GLU A 150 -14.54 5.15 19.72
N ASP A 151 -14.68 4.46 20.84
CA ASP A 151 -15.92 3.77 21.23
C ASP A 151 -16.93 4.70 21.91
N ALA A 152 -18.08 4.16 22.34
CA ALA A 152 -19.10 4.94 23.03
C ALA A 152 -18.75 5.27 24.49
N ALA A 153 -17.79 4.57 25.10
CA ALA A 153 -17.26 4.86 26.42
C ALA A 153 -16.14 5.92 26.43
N GLY A 154 -15.63 6.29 25.25
CA GLY A 154 -14.59 7.28 25.04
C GLY A 154 -13.17 6.71 25.04
N HIS A 155 -12.99 5.39 24.94
CA HIS A 155 -11.67 4.83 24.73
C HIS A 155 -11.26 4.86 23.26
N PHE A 156 -9.93 4.85 23.04
CA PHE A 156 -9.36 4.89 21.70
C PHE A 156 -8.65 3.59 21.36
N SER A 157 -8.79 3.15 20.12
CA SER A 157 -7.96 2.08 19.57
C SER A 157 -6.50 2.50 19.51
N LYS A 158 -5.62 1.53 19.27
CA LYS A 158 -4.28 1.85 18.74
C LYS A 158 -4.41 2.61 17.42
N ILE A 159 -3.42 3.46 17.16
CA ILE A 159 -3.29 4.15 15.88
C ILE A 159 -2.69 3.17 14.87
N ILE A 160 -3.37 2.97 13.75
CA ILE A 160 -2.90 2.14 12.63
C ILE A 160 -2.73 3.01 11.39
N HIS A 161 -1.83 2.63 10.48
CA HIS A 161 -1.47 3.39 9.30
C HIS A 161 -1.67 2.62 7.99
N SER A 162 -1.90 3.35 6.90
CA SER A 162 -1.87 2.81 5.55
C SER A 162 -0.45 2.45 5.10
N THR A 163 -0.32 1.69 4.02
CA THR A 163 0.98 1.61 3.34
C THR A 163 1.40 2.98 2.79
N PRO A 164 2.72 3.29 2.73
CA PRO A 164 3.21 4.55 2.19
C PRO A 164 2.90 4.71 0.70
N LYS A 165 2.46 5.92 0.32
CA LYS A 165 2.18 6.27 -1.08
C LYS A 165 3.05 7.44 -1.54
N LEU A 166 3.80 7.23 -2.62
CA LEU A 166 4.69 8.20 -3.24
C LEU A 166 3.91 9.33 -3.94
N ILE A 167 4.42 10.55 -3.84
CA ILE A 167 3.91 11.70 -4.56
C ILE A 167 4.87 12.05 -5.69
N ASP A 168 4.43 11.77 -6.91
CA ASP A 168 5.21 11.99 -8.11
C ASP A 168 4.52 13.04 -8.99
N LEU A 169 5.17 14.18 -9.15
CA LEU A 169 4.63 15.36 -9.85
C LEU A 169 5.31 15.57 -11.21
N SER A 170 6.35 14.79 -11.52
CA SER A 170 7.08 14.85 -12.80
C SER A 170 6.51 13.80 -13.76
N PRO A 171 6.54 14.07 -15.07
CA PRO A 171 6.43 13.02 -16.06
C PRO A 171 7.79 12.30 -16.22
N PRO A 172 7.79 11.09 -16.80
CA PRO A 172 9.02 10.45 -17.25
C PRO A 172 9.83 11.33 -18.20
N THR A 173 11.15 11.21 -18.11
CA THR A 173 12.11 11.98 -18.89
C THR A 173 12.97 11.06 -19.77
N GLY A 174 13.45 11.60 -20.88
CA GLY A 174 14.40 10.90 -21.75
C GLY A 174 15.80 10.96 -21.17
N TYR A 175 16.63 9.96 -21.46
CA TYR A 175 18.02 9.97 -21.00
C TYR A 175 19.01 9.49 -22.05
N THR A 176 20.25 9.94 -21.87
CA THR A 176 21.45 9.34 -22.46
C THR A 176 22.31 8.77 -21.36
N CYS A 177 22.99 7.66 -21.68
CA CYS A 177 23.93 7.02 -20.78
C CYS A 177 25.36 7.18 -21.31
N ALA A 178 26.20 7.95 -20.61
CA ALA A 178 27.58 8.15 -21.03
C ALA A 178 28.49 6.96 -20.70
N ARG A 179 28.19 6.25 -19.60
CA ARG A 179 29.01 5.15 -19.10
C ARG A 179 28.15 4.01 -18.56
N HIS A 180 28.51 2.80 -18.99
CA HIS A 180 27.87 1.57 -18.54
C HIS A 180 28.84 0.77 -17.65
N SER A 181 28.30 0.16 -16.59
CA SER A 181 29.04 -0.79 -15.74
C SER A 181 28.48 -2.19 -15.91
N LEU A 182 29.34 -3.18 -16.05
CA LEU A 182 28.91 -4.59 -16.12
C LEU A 182 28.49 -5.04 -14.72
N SER A 183 27.18 -5.23 -14.53
CA SER A 183 26.59 -5.68 -13.28
C SER A 183 26.54 -7.21 -13.18
N TYR A 184 26.40 -7.89 -14.33
CA TYR A 184 26.34 -9.34 -14.40
C TYR A 184 26.78 -9.85 -15.77
N ASP A 185 27.49 -10.98 -15.78
CA ASP A 185 27.86 -11.71 -16.99
C ASP A 185 27.73 -13.21 -16.75
N LYS A 186 27.05 -13.92 -17.65
CA LYS A 186 26.90 -15.37 -17.58
C LYS A 186 26.69 -15.97 -18.96
N GLU A 187 27.36 -17.10 -19.18
CA GLU A 187 27.00 -18.03 -20.24
C GLU A 187 25.87 -18.97 -19.79
N LEU A 188 24.82 -19.04 -20.59
CA LEU A 188 23.68 -19.92 -20.42
C LEU A 188 23.61 -20.89 -21.59
N SER A 189 23.54 -22.18 -21.32
CA SER A 189 23.20 -23.18 -22.32
C SER A 189 21.69 -23.23 -22.48
N ILE A 190 21.18 -22.77 -23.62
CA ILE A 190 19.76 -22.80 -23.93
C ILE A 190 19.43 -24.11 -24.63
N SER A 191 18.47 -24.86 -24.08
CA SER A 191 17.87 -26.00 -24.76
C SER A 191 16.36 -25.84 -24.78
N THR A 192 15.79 -25.47 -25.93
CA THR A 192 14.35 -25.26 -26.22
C THR A 192 13.61 -24.20 -25.37
N TYR A 193 13.89 -24.08 -24.07
CA TYR A 193 13.29 -23.14 -23.14
C TYR A 193 14.21 -22.99 -21.92
N THR A 194 14.60 -21.78 -21.56
CA THR A 194 15.41 -21.54 -20.35
C THR A 194 15.00 -20.25 -19.66
N VAL A 195 14.72 -20.33 -18.37
CA VAL A 195 14.34 -19.20 -17.50
C VAL A 195 15.46 -18.94 -16.51
N THR A 196 15.98 -17.73 -16.47
CA THR A 196 16.95 -17.30 -15.45
C THR A 196 16.38 -16.09 -14.70
N GLU A 197 16.40 -16.13 -13.36
CA GLU A 197 15.93 -15.03 -12.51
C GLU A 197 17.05 -14.04 -12.22
N PHE A 198 16.76 -12.74 -12.34
CA PHE A 198 17.72 -11.64 -12.12
C PHE A 198 17.22 -10.62 -11.07
N SER A 199 16.09 -10.89 -10.42
CA SER A 199 15.36 -9.94 -9.57
C SER A 199 16.22 -9.25 -8.49
N SER A 200 17.20 -9.96 -7.92
CA SER A 200 18.06 -9.45 -6.85
C SER A 200 19.21 -8.56 -7.32
N LEU A 201 19.47 -8.45 -8.63
CA LEU A 201 20.62 -7.74 -9.19
C LEU A 201 20.33 -6.27 -9.51
N PHE A 202 19.10 -5.84 -9.33
CA PHE A 202 18.63 -4.57 -9.82
C PHE A 202 18.46 -3.52 -8.73
N THR A 203 19.02 -2.35 -8.99
CA THR A 203 18.77 -1.12 -8.24
C THR A 203 17.50 -0.46 -8.76
N LYS A 204 16.67 0.06 -7.85
CA LYS A 204 15.40 0.72 -8.20
C LYS A 204 15.65 2.00 -8.98
N ASN A 205 14.79 2.28 -9.97
CA ASN A 205 14.81 3.49 -10.79
C ASN A 205 16.13 3.73 -11.55
N VAL A 206 16.94 2.68 -11.73
CA VAL A 206 18.14 2.74 -12.56
C VAL A 206 17.83 2.14 -13.94
N PRO A 207 18.24 2.79 -15.04
CA PRO A 207 18.15 2.21 -16.37
C PRO A 207 19.21 1.12 -16.59
N TYR A 208 18.78 0.02 -17.20
CA TYR A 208 19.62 -1.13 -17.52
C TYR A 208 19.60 -1.42 -19.01
N THR A 209 20.74 -1.90 -19.51
CA THR A 209 20.88 -2.45 -20.86
C THR A 209 21.27 -3.92 -20.75
N ILE A 210 20.52 -4.79 -21.40
CA ILE A 210 20.90 -6.18 -21.60
C ILE A 210 21.48 -6.32 -23.00
N ILE A 211 22.65 -6.95 -23.08
CA ILE A 211 23.28 -7.36 -24.33
C ILE A 211 23.43 -8.87 -24.28
N GLY A 212 22.86 -9.55 -25.27
CA GLY A 212 23.06 -10.98 -25.43
C GLY A 212 23.73 -11.30 -26.75
N VAL A 213 24.71 -12.20 -26.71
CA VAL A 213 25.43 -12.69 -27.89
C VAL A 213 25.19 -14.19 -27.99
N LEU A 214 24.66 -14.63 -29.12
CA LEU A 214 24.40 -16.01 -29.43
C LEU A 214 25.38 -16.53 -30.48
N SER A 215 25.85 -17.75 -30.26
CA SER A 215 26.74 -18.46 -31.18
C SER A 215 25.96 -19.43 -32.06
N ASN A 216 26.23 -19.43 -33.37
CA ASN A 216 25.72 -20.42 -34.32
C ASN A 216 24.18 -20.51 -34.42
N VAL A 217 23.47 -19.37 -34.45
CA VAL A 217 22.00 -19.36 -34.53
C VAL A 217 21.54 -18.83 -35.89
N ASN A 218 20.80 -19.67 -36.62
CA ASN A 218 20.19 -19.32 -37.91
C ASN A 218 18.67 -19.09 -37.83
N THR A 219 18.06 -19.24 -36.64
CA THR A 219 16.62 -19.16 -36.39
C THR A 219 16.23 -17.91 -35.61
N ASP A 220 14.94 -17.56 -35.63
CA ASP A 220 14.39 -16.47 -34.82
C ASP A 220 14.37 -16.87 -33.34
N VAL A 221 14.84 -15.96 -32.47
CA VAL A 221 14.85 -16.12 -31.01
C VAL A 221 13.92 -15.08 -30.41
N SER A 222 13.01 -15.52 -29.54
CA SER A 222 12.21 -14.60 -28.73
C SER A 222 12.68 -14.61 -27.29
N ILE A 223 12.70 -13.42 -26.67
CA ILE A 223 13.04 -13.26 -25.27
C ILE A 223 11.86 -12.62 -24.56
N ARG A 224 11.55 -13.10 -23.36
CA ARG A 224 10.57 -12.45 -22.48
C ARG A 224 11.28 -11.97 -21.24
N ILE A 225 11.01 -10.72 -20.86
CA ILE A 225 11.66 -10.06 -19.72
C ILE A 225 10.58 -9.69 -18.72
N GLY A 226 10.48 -10.47 -17.64
CA GLY A 226 9.40 -10.32 -16.66
C GLY A 226 8.02 -10.43 -17.32
N ARG A 227 7.14 -9.43 -17.13
CA ARG A 227 5.79 -9.40 -17.77
C ARG A 227 5.78 -8.79 -19.18
N LEU A 228 6.92 -8.34 -19.69
CA LEU A 228 7.03 -7.73 -21.02
C LEU A 228 7.34 -8.82 -22.04
N ASN A 229 6.37 -9.10 -22.92
CA ASN A 229 6.57 -9.94 -24.10
C ASN A 229 7.00 -9.03 -25.25
N SER A 230 8.30 -8.95 -25.51
CA SER A 230 8.84 -8.19 -26.64
C SER A 230 9.54 -9.15 -27.59
N PRO A 231 9.04 -9.36 -28.83
CA PRO A 231 9.84 -10.07 -29.83
C PRO A 231 11.12 -9.28 -30.08
N LEU A 232 12.27 -9.91 -29.92
CA LEU A 232 13.56 -9.26 -30.19
C LEU A 232 13.99 -9.57 -31.61
N ALA A 233 14.36 -8.54 -32.36
CA ALA A 233 15.05 -8.72 -33.61
C ALA A 233 16.55 -8.91 -33.34
N LEU A 234 17.14 -9.93 -33.95
CA LEU A 234 18.57 -10.25 -33.84
C LEU A 234 19.37 -9.50 -34.90
N ILE A 235 20.45 -8.85 -34.48
CA ILE A 235 21.47 -8.29 -35.36
C ILE A 235 22.44 -9.41 -35.72
N ARG A 236 22.52 -9.77 -37.01
CA ARG A 236 23.45 -10.80 -37.50
C ARG A 236 24.80 -10.19 -37.83
N ASN A 237 25.86 -10.77 -37.28
CA ASN A 237 27.23 -10.40 -37.58
C ASN A 237 27.79 -11.24 -38.73
N HIS A 238 28.77 -10.69 -39.46
CA HIS A 238 29.44 -11.38 -40.58
C HIS A 238 30.19 -12.66 -40.18
N ASN A 239 30.50 -12.83 -38.89
CA ASN A 239 31.18 -13.99 -38.33
C ASN A 239 30.21 -15.14 -37.92
N GLY A 240 28.91 -15.03 -38.24
CA GLY A 240 27.90 -16.04 -37.91
C GLY A 240 27.34 -15.98 -36.49
N THR A 241 27.75 -14.99 -35.67
CA THR A 241 27.09 -14.72 -34.38
C THR A 241 25.88 -13.80 -34.57
N SER A 242 24.92 -13.91 -33.66
CA SER A 242 23.76 -13.01 -33.58
C SER A 242 23.79 -12.28 -32.25
N ALA A 243 23.50 -10.99 -32.24
CA ALA A 243 23.44 -10.19 -31.02
C ALA A 243 22.09 -9.48 -30.90
N PHE A 244 21.67 -9.22 -29.66
CA PHE A 244 20.58 -8.30 -29.38
C PHE A 244 20.99 -7.31 -28.30
N LYS A 245 20.38 -6.14 -28.34
CA LYS A 245 20.46 -5.10 -27.32
C LYS A 245 19.03 -4.78 -26.88
N TYR A 246 18.81 -4.75 -25.58
CA TYR A 246 17.52 -4.36 -25.00
C TYR A 246 17.74 -3.37 -23.85
N GLU A 247 17.15 -2.19 -23.98
CA GLU A 247 17.23 -1.12 -22.99
C GLU A 247 15.90 -1.03 -22.25
N PHE A 248 15.95 -0.97 -20.92
CA PHE A 248 14.75 -0.83 -20.09
C PHE A 248 15.10 -0.12 -18.79
N THR A 249 14.13 0.65 -18.29
CA THR A 249 14.18 1.18 -16.94
C THR A 249 13.24 0.36 -16.07
N LEU A 250 13.73 -0.06 -14.92
CA LEU A 250 12.91 -0.79 -13.99
C LEU A 250 11.91 0.14 -13.31
N PRO A 251 10.64 -0.28 -13.22
CA PRO A 251 9.68 0.46 -12.45
C PRO A 251 10.09 0.38 -10.97
N GLY A 252 10.05 1.49 -10.20
CA GLY A 252 10.66 1.67 -8.87
C GLY A 252 10.48 0.57 -7.81
N ASP A 253 9.56 0.73 -6.84
CA ASP A 253 9.30 -0.25 -5.75
C ASP A 253 8.74 -1.63 -6.22
N PHE A 254 8.98 -2.03 -7.47
CA PHE A 254 8.38 -3.17 -8.12
C PHE A 254 9.23 -4.41 -7.85
N LYS A 255 8.81 -5.20 -6.85
CA LYS A 255 9.20 -6.61 -6.71
C LYS A 255 8.58 -7.50 -7.79
N ASP A 256 8.43 -7.00 -9.02
CA ASP A 256 8.06 -7.89 -10.12
C ASP A 256 9.30 -8.75 -10.41
N ILE A 257 9.15 -10.08 -10.34
CA ILE A 257 10.25 -11.00 -10.61
C ILE A 257 10.64 -10.81 -12.08
N PHE A 258 11.86 -10.32 -12.30
CA PHE A 258 12.46 -10.23 -13.62
C PHE A 258 13.11 -11.55 -13.96
N TYR A 259 12.49 -12.26 -14.90
CA TYR A 259 13.06 -13.43 -15.53
C TYR A 259 13.41 -13.12 -16.98
N LEU A 260 14.55 -13.64 -17.44
CA LEU A 260 14.84 -13.75 -18.87
C LEU A 260 14.45 -15.16 -19.31
N GLU A 261 13.48 -15.23 -20.20
CA GLU A 261 13.04 -16.46 -20.84
C GLU A 261 13.48 -16.43 -22.29
N PHE A 262 14.26 -17.42 -22.71
CA PHE A 262 14.69 -17.58 -24.10
C PHE A 262 13.93 -18.74 -24.73
N ASP A 263 13.22 -18.47 -25.83
CA ASP A 263 12.63 -19.49 -26.69
C ASP A 263 13.43 -19.53 -28.01
N VAL A 264 14.14 -20.65 -28.19
CA VAL A 264 14.95 -20.94 -29.37
C VAL A 264 14.37 -22.20 -30.00
N LYS A 265 13.66 -22.04 -31.12
CA LYS A 265 13.03 -23.17 -31.80
C LYS A 265 14.09 -24.10 -32.38
N HIS A 266 14.05 -25.36 -31.92
CA HIS A 266 14.73 -26.53 -32.50
C HIS A 266 16.26 -26.52 -32.52
N ILE A 267 16.94 -25.74 -31.68
CA ILE A 267 18.42 -25.69 -31.60
C ILE A 267 18.88 -25.59 -30.13
N GLN A 268 19.97 -26.30 -29.79
CA GLN A 268 20.75 -26.05 -28.57
C GLN A 268 21.86 -25.05 -28.89
N THR A 269 21.96 -23.96 -28.13
CA THR A 269 22.98 -22.93 -28.32
C THR A 269 23.41 -22.35 -26.98
N ASN A 270 24.63 -21.83 -26.92
CA ASN A 270 25.09 -21.02 -25.80
C ASN A 270 24.84 -19.55 -26.08
N ILE A 271 24.26 -18.87 -25.09
CA ILE A 271 24.15 -17.42 -25.06
C ILE A 271 25.07 -16.88 -23.96
N SER A 272 25.85 -15.85 -24.27
CA SER A 272 26.44 -14.98 -23.26
C SER A 272 25.51 -13.79 -23.06
N VAL A 273 25.09 -13.56 -21.81
CA VAL A 273 24.22 -12.45 -21.42
C VAL A 273 24.99 -11.53 -20.48
N GLY A 274 25.23 -10.30 -20.95
CA GLY A 274 25.75 -9.21 -20.14
C GLY A 274 24.62 -8.26 -19.73
N LEU A 275 24.54 -7.97 -18.43
CA LEU A 275 23.69 -6.93 -17.88
C LEU A 275 24.55 -5.71 -17.53
N PHE A 276 24.19 -4.57 -18.10
CA PHE A 276 24.90 -3.32 -17.95
C PHE A 276 24.01 -2.29 -17.26
N GLU A 277 24.51 -1.75 -16.15
CA GLU A 277 23.90 -0.65 -15.42
C GLU A 277 24.36 0.68 -15.99
N CYS A 278 23.44 1.64 -16.14
CA CYS A 278 23.83 3.00 -16.50
C CYS A 278 24.33 3.76 -15.27
N MET A 279 25.59 4.22 -15.31
CA MET A 279 26.21 4.95 -14.20
C MET A 279 26.02 6.47 -14.30
N ASP A 280 26.06 6.99 -15.53
CA ASP A 280 26.04 8.42 -15.81
C ASP A 280 24.81 8.76 -16.65
N ILE A 281 23.69 8.96 -15.96
CA ILE A 281 22.41 9.32 -16.58
C ILE A 281 22.40 10.83 -16.80
N THR A 282 22.22 11.26 -18.05
CA THR A 282 22.00 12.66 -18.40
C THR A 282 20.63 12.80 -19.05
N GLU A 283 19.75 13.60 -18.44
CA GLU A 283 18.44 13.90 -19.00
C GLU A 283 18.55 14.61 -20.35
N THR A 284 17.72 14.22 -21.30
CA THR A 284 17.71 14.80 -22.64
C THR A 284 16.31 14.76 -23.24
N ARG A 285 16.04 15.72 -24.13
CA ARG A 285 14.86 15.73 -25.00
C ARG A 285 15.16 15.14 -26.39
N ASP A 286 16.44 15.09 -26.76
CA ASP A 286 16.90 14.64 -28.07
C ASP A 286 17.49 13.23 -27.98
N GLY A 287 17.34 12.43 -29.04
CA GLY A 287 17.93 11.09 -29.13
C GLY A 287 17.27 10.03 -28.25
N VAL A 288 16.09 10.32 -27.69
CA VAL A 288 15.33 9.43 -26.80
C VAL A 288 14.82 8.19 -27.54
N VAL A 289 14.39 8.37 -28.79
CA VAL A 289 13.90 7.30 -29.67
C VAL A 289 15.01 6.90 -30.62
N ILE A 290 15.42 5.64 -30.54
CA ILE A 290 16.51 5.07 -31.33
C ILE A 290 15.90 4.08 -32.32
N VAL A 291 16.10 4.32 -33.62
CA VAL A 291 15.65 3.42 -34.68
C VAL A 291 16.85 2.76 -35.32
N SER A 292 16.86 1.42 -35.36
CA SER A 292 17.91 0.61 -35.98
C SER A 292 17.32 -0.33 -37.03
N GLN A 293 17.74 -0.20 -38.28
CA GLN A 293 17.35 -1.15 -39.33
C GLN A 293 18.16 -2.44 -39.19
N VAL A 294 17.45 -3.58 -39.08
CA VAL A 294 18.07 -4.91 -38.93
C VAL A 294 18.03 -5.69 -40.24
N SER A 295 16.99 -5.49 -41.04
CA SER A 295 16.82 -6.12 -42.35
C SER A 295 16.07 -5.21 -43.31
N LYS A 296 15.90 -5.64 -44.57
CA LYS A 296 15.10 -4.90 -45.57
C LYS A 296 13.67 -4.63 -45.12
N SER A 297 13.11 -5.43 -44.21
CA SER A 297 11.72 -5.31 -43.73
C SER A 297 11.60 -5.29 -42.20
N THR A 298 12.70 -5.07 -41.47
CA THR A 298 12.72 -5.14 -40.01
C THR A 298 13.51 -3.97 -39.41
N PHE A 299 12.88 -3.25 -38.50
CA PHE A 299 13.47 -2.19 -37.70
C PHE A 299 13.24 -2.46 -36.22
N ILE A 300 14.20 -2.09 -35.38
CA ILE A 300 14.06 -2.02 -33.93
C ILE A 300 13.85 -0.56 -33.56
N VAL A 301 12.87 -0.31 -32.70
CA VAL A 301 12.68 0.99 -32.04
C VAL A 301 12.92 0.78 -30.56
N SER A 302 13.93 1.46 -30.03
CA SER A 302 14.24 1.52 -28.60
C SER A 302 13.94 2.92 -28.08
N VAL A 303 13.55 3.02 -26.81
CA VAL A 303 13.24 4.30 -26.17
C VAL A 303 13.96 4.36 -24.83
N ASN A 304 14.82 5.36 -24.67
CA ASN A 304 15.56 5.59 -23.43
C ASN A 304 14.80 6.58 -22.56
N VAL A 305 13.81 6.07 -21.83
CA VAL A 305 13.02 6.83 -20.85
C VAL A 305 13.18 6.27 -19.45
N PHE A 306 13.22 7.15 -18.47
CA PHE A 306 13.27 6.80 -17.06
C PHE A 306 12.47 7.80 -16.25
N ASP A 307 12.11 7.38 -15.04
CA ASP A 307 11.37 8.20 -14.08
C ASP A 307 12.02 7.91 -12.73
N PRO A 308 12.84 8.83 -12.19
CA PRO A 308 13.64 8.55 -11.02
C PRO A 308 12.81 8.40 -9.74
N GLU A 309 11.57 8.87 -9.73
CA GLU A 309 10.66 8.79 -8.59
C GLU A 309 9.82 7.51 -8.64
N SER A 310 9.03 7.32 -9.70
CA SER A 310 8.03 6.26 -9.78
C SER A 310 8.40 5.12 -10.73
N GLY A 311 9.38 5.34 -11.62
CA GLY A 311 9.81 4.40 -12.64
C GLY A 311 8.76 4.18 -13.76
N ILE A 312 9.11 3.38 -14.76
CA ILE A 312 8.31 3.26 -15.98
C ILE A 312 7.30 2.11 -15.91
N LYS A 313 6.01 2.42 -15.81
CA LYS A 313 4.94 1.41 -15.81
C LYS A 313 4.73 0.72 -17.16
N ARG A 314 4.80 1.48 -18.27
CA ARG A 314 4.64 0.97 -19.65
C ARG A 314 5.12 2.00 -20.68
N VAL A 315 5.49 1.52 -21.86
CA VAL A 315 5.70 2.30 -23.09
C VAL A 315 4.67 1.82 -24.13
N LYS A 316 4.09 2.72 -24.94
CA LYS A 316 3.07 2.41 -25.94
C LYS A 316 3.45 2.95 -27.30
#